data_AF-A0A7T1AM25-F1
#
_entry.id   AF-A0A7T1AM25-F1
#
_cell.length_a   1.000
_cell.length_b   1.000
_cell.length_c   1.000
_cell.angle_alpha   90.00
_cell.angle_beta   90.00
_cell.angle_gamma   90.00
#
_symmetry.space_group_name_H-M   'P 1'
#
loop_
_entity.id
_entity.type
_entity.pdbx_description
1 polymer ?
#
loop_
_entity_poly.entity_id
_entity_poly.type
_entity_poly.pdbx_seq_one_letter_code
_entity_poly.pdbx_strand_id
1 'polypeptide(L)'
;MKKILILMIEVGSGHKIPALAVKDAIEEIATHRFRIKVVDFAKESGANKVDHFLKSSWDLALAHPVMTLAINRAIDVFYPITTSRNLLSSLFRDFVLKGMNYIRQFNPDIVYSTHFFCSTIAATARKRHHLSFKVVTTMTDPLLVITCGLIITSIVSWQPTQLLLNTSSEVE
;
A
#
# COMPACT_ATOMS: atom_id res chain seq x y z
N MET A 1 -9.85 -21.51 -5.41
CA MET A 1 -9.32 -20.93 -4.16
C MET A 1 -8.85 -19.51 -4.44
N LYS A 2 -9.30 -18.51 -3.67
CA LYS A 2 -8.92 -17.11 -3.91
C LYS A 2 -7.53 -16.81 -3.35
N LYS A 3 -6.77 -15.92 -4.00
CA LYS A 3 -5.40 -15.53 -3.64
C LYS A 3 -5.38 -14.15 -3.02
N ILE A 4 -4.82 -14.03 -1.83
CA ILE A 4 -4.59 -12.75 -1.14
C ILE A 4 -3.09 -12.48 -1.15
N LEU A 5 -2.70 -11.32 -1.68
CA LEU A 5 -1.34 -10.82 -1.64
C LEU A 5 -1.25 -9.69 -0.61
N ILE A 6 -0.55 -9.94 0.50
CA ILE A 6 -0.29 -8.95 1.55
C ILE A 6 1.06 -8.31 1.27
N LEU A 7 1.05 -7.01 0.98
CA LEU A 7 2.23 -6.20 0.67
C LEU A 7 2.63 -5.38 1.89
N MET A 8 3.88 -5.52 2.32
CA MET A 8 4.51 -4.68 3.34
C MET A 8 5.90 -4.26 2.89
N ILE A 9 6.50 -3.30 3.58
CA ILE A 9 7.91 -2.94 3.43
C ILE A 9 8.57 -3.20 4.79
N GLU A 10 9.63 -3.99 4.80
CA GLU A 10 10.34 -4.32 6.04
C GLU A 10 11.35 -3.23 6.42
N VAL A 11 10.84 -2.09 6.88
CA VAL A 11 11.60 -1.05 7.57
C VAL A 11 11.23 -1.07 9.06
N GLY A 12 12.06 -1.72 9.88
CA GLY A 12 11.68 -2.08 11.24
C GLY A 12 10.52 -3.09 11.28
N SER A 13 9.61 -2.94 12.24
CA SER A 13 8.49 -3.88 12.46
C SER A 13 7.09 -3.27 12.33
N GLY A 14 6.99 -1.96 12.05
CA GLY A 14 5.72 -1.21 12.04
C GLY A 14 4.71 -1.69 11.01
N HIS A 15 5.16 -2.12 9.83
CA HIS A 15 4.29 -2.65 8.77
C HIS A 15 4.20 -4.17 8.73
N LYS A 16 5.24 -4.86 9.23
CA LYS A 16 5.35 -6.32 9.22
C LYS A 16 4.41 -6.95 10.24
N ILE A 17 4.40 -6.46 11.48
CA ILE A 17 3.58 -7.03 12.54
C ILE A 17 2.08 -6.93 12.21
N PRO A 18 1.54 -5.78 11.76
CA PRO A 18 0.14 -5.71 11.34
C PRO A 18 -0.19 -6.60 10.13
N ALA A 19 0.74 -6.72 9.17
CA ALA A 19 0.55 -7.60 8.01
C ALA A 19 0.42 -9.08 8.41
N LEU A 20 1.25 -9.53 9.35
CA LEU A 20 1.16 -10.88 9.91
C LEU A 20 -0.09 -11.06 10.76
N ALA A 21 -0.43 -10.09 11.61
CA ALA A 21 -1.65 -10.14 12.42
C ALA A 21 -2.92 -10.28 11.56
N VAL A 22 -3.00 -9.55 10.43
CA VAL A 22 -4.12 -9.70 9.49
C VAL A 22 -4.10 -11.05 8.79
N LYS A 23 -2.93 -11.57 8.40
CA LYS A 23 -2.82 -12.93 7.84
C LYS A 23 -3.40 -13.95 8.82
N ASP A 24 -2.94 -13.92 10.06
CA ASP A 24 -3.31 -14.91 11.07
C ASP A 24 -4.80 -14.82 11.41
N ALA A 25 -5.35 -13.60 11.54
CA ALA A 25 -6.78 -13.39 11.72
C ALA A 25 -7.62 -13.93 10.55
N ILE A 26 -7.18 -13.76 9.28
CA ILE A 26 -7.90 -14.31 8.12
C ILE A 26 -7.85 -15.84 8.12
N GLU A 27 -6.70 -16.43 8.45
CA GLU A 27 -6.53 -17.88 8.51
C GLU A 27 -7.40 -18.52 9.61
N GLU A 28 -7.58 -17.82 10.74
CA GLU A 28 -8.47 -18.21 11.83
C GLU A 28 -9.95 -18.18 11.43
N ILE A 29 -10.43 -17.08 10.86
CA ILE A 29 -11.87 -16.90 10.55
C ILE A 29 -12.31 -17.57 9.23
N ALA A 30 -11.38 -17.83 8.32
CA ALA A 30 -11.68 -18.31 6.95
C ALA A 30 -10.74 -19.44 6.53
N THR A 31 -10.60 -20.44 7.40
CA THR A 31 -9.70 -21.59 7.22
C THR A 31 -9.86 -22.24 5.85
N HIS A 32 -8.75 -22.45 5.15
CA HIS A 32 -8.65 -23.07 3.81
C HIS A 32 -9.41 -22.37 2.66
N ARG A 33 -10.00 -21.19 2.88
CA ARG A 33 -10.70 -20.45 1.80
C ARG A 33 -9.77 -19.62 0.92
N PHE A 34 -8.65 -19.19 1.50
CA PHE A 34 -7.70 -18.27 0.87
C PHE A 34 -6.29 -18.84 0.86
N ARG A 35 -5.56 -18.59 -0.22
CA ARG A 35 -4.10 -18.72 -0.27
C ARG A 35 -3.49 -17.35 -0.02
N ILE A 36 -2.87 -17.16 1.14
CA ILE A 36 -2.33 -15.86 1.55
C ILE A 36 -0.80 -15.88 1.38
N LYS A 37 -0.22 -14.84 0.76
CA LYS A 37 1.23 -14.61 0.72
C LYS A 37 1.51 -13.23 1.30
N VAL A 38 2.33 -13.16 2.34
CA VAL A 38 2.88 -11.91 2.89
C VAL A 38 4.27 -11.69 2.29
N VAL A 39 4.55 -10.48 1.80
CA VAL A 39 5.82 -10.17 1.12
C VAL A 39 6.41 -8.84 1.56
N ASP A 40 7.74 -8.84 1.74
CA ASP A 40 8.55 -7.63 1.76
C ASP A 40 8.66 -7.15 0.31
N PHE A 41 7.81 -6.21 -0.07
CA PHE A 41 7.46 -6.01 -1.49
C PHE A 41 8.61 -5.47 -2.32
N ALA A 42 9.43 -4.56 -1.77
CA ALA A 42 10.59 -4.02 -2.46
C ALA A 42 11.61 -5.13 -2.77
N LYS A 43 11.91 -5.97 -1.77
CA LYS A 43 12.79 -7.14 -1.91
C LYS A 43 12.22 -8.19 -2.85
N GLU A 44 10.99 -8.64 -2.63
CA GLU A 44 10.36 -9.74 -3.38
C GLU A 44 10.05 -9.38 -4.84
N SER A 45 9.83 -8.10 -5.15
CA SER A 45 9.70 -7.63 -6.53
C SER A 45 11.05 -7.53 -7.27
N GLY A 46 12.18 -7.68 -6.57
CA GLY A 46 13.53 -7.51 -7.13
C GLY A 46 14.00 -6.06 -7.20
N ALA A 47 13.33 -5.14 -6.50
CA ALA A 47 13.73 -3.74 -6.37
C ALA A 47 14.78 -3.54 -5.25
N ASN A 48 15.82 -4.38 -5.25
CA ASN A 48 16.79 -4.51 -4.16
C ASN A 48 17.50 -3.19 -3.79
N LYS A 49 17.75 -2.30 -4.77
CA LYS A 49 18.33 -0.99 -4.49
C LYS A 49 17.40 -0.11 -3.66
N VAL A 50 16.11 -0.14 -3.97
CA VAL A 50 15.09 0.61 -3.24
C VAL A 50 14.88 -0.02 -1.85
N ASP A 51 14.86 -1.35 -1.77
CA ASP A 51 14.81 -2.07 -0.49
C ASP A 51 15.96 -1.65 0.45
N HIS A 52 17.20 -1.73 -0.04
CA HIS A 52 18.37 -1.31 0.72
C HIS A 52 18.30 0.17 1.10
N PHE A 53 17.91 1.05 0.18
CA PHE A 53 17.78 2.48 0.46
C PHE A 53 16.76 2.76 1.58
N LEU A 54 15.58 2.12 1.54
CA LEU A 54 14.54 2.29 2.55
C LEU A 54 15.01 1.82 3.93
N LYS A 55 15.67 0.66 3.99
CA LYS A 55 16.23 0.09 5.23
C LYS A 55 17.35 0.95 5.81
N SER A 56 18.32 1.35 4.99
CA SER A 56 19.41 2.23 5.45
C SER A 56 18.92 3.61 5.86
N SER A 57 17.91 4.15 5.18
CA SER A 57 17.32 5.45 5.55
C SER A 57 16.60 5.36 6.90
N TRP A 58 15.94 4.24 7.17
CA TRP A 58 15.33 3.97 8.47
C TRP A 58 16.37 3.87 9.58
N ASP A 59 17.45 3.12 9.37
CA ASP A 59 18.54 2.98 10.36
C ASP A 59 19.19 4.34 10.65
N LEU A 60 19.41 5.16 9.63
CA LEU A 60 19.93 6.52 9.78
C LEU A 60 18.96 7.42 10.56
N ALA A 61 17.65 7.32 10.30
CA ALA A 61 16.64 8.09 11.00
C ALA A 61 16.56 7.72 12.49
N LEU A 62 16.75 6.44 12.82
CA LEU A 62 16.84 5.97 14.21
C LEU A 62 18.12 6.46 14.90
N ALA A 63 19.25 6.52 14.19
CA ALA A 63 20.52 7.02 14.73
C ALA A 63 20.53 8.55 14.96
N HIS A 64 19.66 9.30 14.27
CA HIS A 64 19.63 10.77 14.34
C HIS A 64 18.23 11.36 14.57
N PRO A 65 17.64 11.21 15.79
CA PRO A 65 16.27 11.66 16.09
C PRO A 65 16.01 13.16 15.82
N VAL A 66 16.98 14.02 16.07
CA VAL A 66 16.86 15.47 15.84
C VAL A 66 16.75 15.79 14.35
N MET A 67 17.52 15.08 13.52
CA MET A 67 17.45 15.20 12.06
C MET A 67 16.10 14.70 11.54
N THR A 68 15.65 13.55 12.05
CA THR A 68 14.33 12.98 11.71
C THR A 68 13.20 13.95 12.03
N LEU A 69 13.25 14.63 13.19
CA LEU A 69 12.28 15.67 13.55
C LEU A 69 12.30 16.85 12.57
N ALA A 70 13.49 17.31 12.17
CA ALA A 70 13.63 18.40 11.22
C ALA A 70 13.12 18.02 9.82
N ILE A 71 13.43 16.81 9.34
CA ILE A 71 12.94 16.27 8.07
C ILE A 71 11.42 16.15 8.07
N ASN A 72 10.83 15.61 9.14
CA ASN A 72 9.38 15.50 9.27
C ASN A 72 8.69 16.87 9.20
N ARG A 73 9.20 17.86 9.94
CA ARG A 73 8.69 19.24 9.86
C ARG A 73 8.82 19.83 8.46
N ALA A 74 9.92 19.56 7.76
CA ALA A 74 10.08 20.00 6.38
C ALA A 74 9.06 19.33 5.45
N ILE A 75 8.80 18.03 5.59
CA ILE A 75 7.79 17.30 4.81
C ILE A 75 6.39 17.89 5.02
N ASP A 76 6.05 18.27 6.26
CA ASP A 76 4.78 18.92 6.59
C ASP A 76 4.66 20.30 5.93
N VAL A 77 5.73 21.09 5.90
CA VAL A 77 5.74 22.41 5.24
C VAL A 77 5.67 22.28 3.71
N PHE A 78 6.35 21.30 3.13
CA PHE A 78 6.38 21.04 1.69
C PHE A 78 5.30 20.05 1.23
N TYR A 79 4.29 19.82 2.07
CA TYR A 79 3.18 18.90 1.86
C TYR A 79 2.57 18.90 0.44
N PRO A 80 2.29 20.04 -0.21
CA PRO A 80 1.67 20.05 -1.53
C PRO A 80 2.56 19.42 -2.61
N ILE A 81 3.88 19.49 -2.44
CA ILE A 81 4.87 18.97 -3.37
C ILE A 81 5.13 17.49 -3.09
N THR A 82 5.20 17.10 -1.81
CA THR A 82 5.44 15.72 -1.39
C THR A 82 4.24 14.79 -1.64
N THR A 83 3.05 15.34 -1.81
CA THR A 83 1.80 14.61 -2.13
C THR A 83 1.54 14.47 -3.65
N SER A 84 2.48 14.92 -4.50
CA SER A 84 2.32 14.80 -5.95
C SER A 84 2.18 13.35 -6.40
N ARG A 85 1.14 13.05 -7.18
CA ARG A 85 0.87 11.72 -7.78
C ARG A 85 2.07 11.14 -8.54
N ASN A 86 2.98 12.00 -9.00
CA ASN A 86 4.14 11.61 -9.80
C ASN A 86 5.40 11.36 -8.98
N LEU A 87 5.43 11.75 -7.70
CA LEU A 87 6.64 11.70 -6.87
C LEU A 87 7.17 10.26 -6.76
N LEU A 88 6.30 9.30 -6.47
CA LEU A 88 6.65 7.88 -6.37
C LEU A 88 7.21 7.34 -7.69
N SER A 89 6.61 7.73 -8.83
CA SER A 89 7.06 7.30 -10.15
C SER A 89 8.38 7.94 -10.56
N SER A 90 8.70 9.12 -10.02
CA SER A 90 9.96 9.83 -10.27
C SER A 90 11.10 9.30 -9.39
N LEU A 91 10.87 9.17 -8.08
CA LEU A 91 11.89 8.75 -7.11
C LEU A 91 12.15 7.24 -7.13
N PHE A 92 11.12 6.41 -7.31
CA PHE A 92 11.22 4.96 -7.18
C PHE A 92 10.70 4.23 -8.43
N ARG A 93 11.04 4.73 -9.62
CA ARG A 93 10.59 4.17 -10.91
C ARG A 93 10.83 2.66 -11.03
N ASP A 94 12.01 2.19 -10.62
CA ASP A 94 12.37 0.76 -10.67
C ASP A 94 11.42 -0.09 -9.82
N PHE A 95 11.13 0.36 -8.59
CA PHE A 95 10.21 -0.32 -7.69
C PHE A 95 8.77 -0.31 -8.21
N VAL A 96 8.32 0.81 -8.78
CA VAL A 96 6.99 0.87 -9.41
C VAL A 96 6.87 -0.15 -10.54
N LEU A 97 7.82 -0.19 -11.47
CA LEU A 97 7.77 -1.09 -12.62
C LEU A 97 7.84 -2.56 -12.21
N LYS A 98 8.81 -2.92 -11.36
CA LYS A 98 8.99 -4.28 -10.86
C LYS A 98 7.83 -4.74 -9.99
N GLY A 99 7.34 -3.86 -9.11
CA GLY A 99 6.19 -4.13 -8.26
C GLY A 99 4.90 -4.37 -9.06
N MET A 100 4.62 -3.54 -10.07
CA MET A 100 3.47 -3.78 -10.97
C MET A 100 3.58 -5.13 -11.69
N ASN A 101 4.76 -5.47 -12.20
CA ASN A 101 4.98 -6.75 -12.87
C ASN A 101 4.84 -7.94 -11.90
N TYR A 102 5.35 -7.82 -10.68
CA TYR A 102 5.20 -8.82 -9.63
C TYR A 102 3.72 -9.09 -9.30
N ILE A 103 2.93 -8.03 -9.09
CA ILE A 103 1.48 -8.15 -8.83
C ILE A 103 0.77 -8.81 -10.01
N ARG A 104 1.10 -8.42 -11.24
CA ARG A 104 0.51 -8.99 -12.46
C ARG A 104 0.83 -10.49 -12.58
N GLN A 105 2.06 -10.90 -12.32
CA GLN A 105 2.49 -12.30 -12.39
C GLN A 105 1.85 -13.15 -11.29
N PHE A 106 1.74 -12.62 -10.06
CA PHE A 106 1.07 -13.31 -8.96
C PHE A 106 -0.43 -13.50 -9.23
N ASN A 107 -1.04 -12.56 -9.95
CA ASN A 107 -2.47 -12.53 -10.30
C ASN A 107 -3.37 -12.77 -9.06
N PRO A 108 -3.36 -11.84 -8.07
CA PRO A 108 -4.16 -11.96 -6.85
C PRO A 108 -5.64 -11.65 -7.11
N ASP A 109 -6.52 -12.11 -6.23
CA ASP A 109 -7.92 -11.66 -6.16
C ASP A 109 -8.07 -10.42 -5.25
N ILE A 110 -7.21 -10.34 -4.22
CA ILE A 110 -7.15 -9.25 -3.26
C ILE A 110 -5.69 -8.88 -3.02
N VAL A 111 -5.39 -7.59 -3.07
CA VAL A 111 -4.15 -7.01 -2.57
C VAL A 111 -4.47 -6.27 -1.27
N TYR A 112 -3.86 -6.70 -0.17
CA TYR A 112 -3.91 -6.01 1.10
C TYR A 112 -2.55 -5.37 1.37
N SER A 113 -2.54 -4.15 1.90
CA SER A 113 -1.30 -3.39 2.08
C SER A 113 -1.28 -2.68 3.42
N THR A 114 -0.15 -2.76 4.10
CA THR A 114 0.11 -1.99 5.33
C THR A 114 0.92 -0.72 5.09
N HIS A 115 1.39 -0.48 3.86
CA HIS A 115 2.26 0.65 3.53
C HIS A 115 1.72 1.43 2.32
N PHE A 116 1.76 2.77 2.37
CA PHE A 116 1.19 3.61 1.31
C PHE A 116 1.82 3.39 -0.07
N PHE A 117 3.16 3.31 -0.19
CA PHE A 117 3.84 2.98 -1.45
C PHE A 117 3.32 1.69 -2.11
N CYS A 118 3.14 0.63 -1.33
CA CYS A 118 2.58 -0.64 -1.82
C CYS A 118 1.17 -0.46 -2.38
N SER A 119 0.31 0.30 -1.67
CA SER A 119 -1.05 0.61 -2.11
C SER A 119 -1.07 1.42 -3.40
N THR A 120 -0.20 2.42 -3.54
CA THR A 120 -0.09 3.22 -4.76
C THR A 120 0.35 2.37 -5.95
N ILE A 121 1.35 1.50 -5.77
CA ILE A 121 1.81 0.58 -6.82
C ILE A 121 0.70 -0.40 -7.20
N ALA A 122 -0.01 -0.98 -6.23
CA ALA A 122 -1.12 -1.88 -6.49
C ALA A 122 -2.27 -1.21 -7.25
N ALA A 123 -2.68 -0.01 -6.83
CA ALA A 123 -3.71 0.77 -7.53
C ALA A 123 -3.26 1.13 -8.96
N THR A 124 -1.98 1.48 -9.13
CA THR A 124 -1.41 1.80 -10.44
C THR A 124 -1.34 0.56 -11.34
N ALA A 125 -0.90 -0.60 -10.81
CA ALA A 125 -0.89 -1.88 -11.51
C ALA A 125 -2.29 -2.25 -12.00
N ARG A 126 -3.29 -2.13 -11.11
CA ARG A 126 -4.69 -2.41 -11.41
C ARG A 126 -5.19 -1.59 -12.59
N LYS A 127 -4.93 -0.28 -12.56
CA LYS A 127 -5.35 0.65 -13.62
C LYS A 127 -4.62 0.41 -14.94
N ARG A 128 -3.28 0.27 -14.91
CA ARG A 128 -2.46 0.16 -16.13
C ARG A 128 -2.56 -1.19 -16.82
N HIS A 129 -2.82 -2.25 -16.07
CA HIS A 129 -2.91 -3.61 -16.61
C HIS A 129 -4.35 -4.15 -16.63
N HIS A 130 -5.36 -3.31 -16.38
CA HIS A 130 -6.78 -3.69 -16.35
C HIS A 130 -7.08 -4.91 -15.46
N LEU A 131 -6.42 -5.00 -14.30
CA LEU A 131 -6.58 -6.13 -13.39
C LEU A 131 -7.85 -5.96 -12.54
N SER A 132 -8.48 -7.06 -12.13
CA SER A 132 -9.79 -7.06 -11.46
C SER A 132 -9.73 -7.13 -9.93
N PHE A 133 -8.53 -7.23 -9.34
CA PHE A 133 -8.37 -7.40 -7.90
C PHE A 133 -8.84 -6.20 -7.08
N LYS A 134 -9.25 -6.46 -5.83
CA LYS A 134 -9.56 -5.42 -4.84
C LYS A 134 -8.29 -4.98 -4.11
N VAL A 135 -8.19 -3.70 -3.79
CA VAL A 135 -7.08 -3.14 -3.01
C VAL A 135 -7.64 -2.72 -1.66
N VAL A 136 -7.09 -3.26 -0.58
CA VAL A 136 -7.39 -2.88 0.80
C VAL A 136 -6.12 -2.32 1.42
N THR A 137 -6.24 -1.22 2.15
CA THR A 137 -5.09 -0.56 2.79
C THR A 137 -5.42 -0.27 4.23
N THR A 138 -4.51 -0.65 5.13
CA THR A 138 -4.53 -0.22 6.52
C THR A 138 -3.31 0.64 6.74
N MET A 139 -3.53 1.89 7.16
CA MET A 139 -2.43 2.78 7.49
C MET A 139 -1.97 2.47 8.91
N THR A 140 -0.73 2.03 9.06
CA THR A 140 -0.13 1.71 10.36
C THR A 140 0.65 2.90 10.94
N ASP A 141 0.85 3.95 10.14
CA ASP A 141 1.60 5.13 10.52
C ASP A 141 0.65 6.26 10.95
N PRO A 142 0.75 6.76 12.20
CA PRO A 142 -0.12 7.82 12.68
C PRO A 142 0.16 9.18 12.01
N LEU A 143 1.34 9.37 11.43
CA LEU A 143 1.82 10.67 10.94
C LEU A 143 1.62 10.89 9.43
N LEU A 144 1.40 9.83 8.64
CA LEU A 144 1.11 9.93 7.19
C LEU A 144 -0.40 10.07 6.86
N VAL A 145 -1.25 10.14 7.87
CA VAL A 145 -2.71 10.33 7.68
C VAL A 145 -3.00 11.67 6.99
N ILE A 146 -2.17 12.69 7.19
CA ILE A 146 -2.35 14.01 6.58
C ILE A 146 -2.03 13.95 5.07
N THR A 147 -0.98 13.24 4.61
CA THR A 147 -0.60 13.15 3.17
C THR A 147 -1.48 12.21 2.36
N CYS A 148 -2.11 11.22 2.98
CA CYS A 148 -2.93 10.23 2.27
C CYS A 148 -4.42 10.61 2.15
N GLY A 149 -4.91 11.59 2.93
CA GLY A 149 -6.32 12.00 2.92
C GLY A 149 -6.84 12.43 1.54
N LEU A 150 -6.00 13.03 0.69
CA LEU A 150 -6.37 13.46 -0.66
C LEU A 150 -6.37 12.34 -1.71
N ILE A 151 -5.55 11.29 -1.51
CA ILE A 151 -5.52 10.14 -2.42
C ILE A 151 -6.69 9.20 -2.12
N ILE A 152 -7.04 9.01 -0.85
CA ILE A 152 -8.23 8.25 -0.45
C ILE A 152 -9.49 8.99 -0.88
N THR A 153 -9.60 10.30 -0.67
CA THR A 153 -10.75 11.06 -1.20
C THR A 153 -10.83 11.01 -2.71
N SER A 154 -9.73 10.99 -3.47
CA SER A 154 -9.81 10.85 -4.95
C SER A 154 -10.00 9.40 -5.46
N ILE A 155 -9.90 8.39 -4.59
CA ILE A 155 -10.30 7.00 -4.88
C ILE A 155 -11.77 6.77 -4.46
N VAL A 156 -12.22 7.38 -3.36
CA VAL A 156 -13.60 7.29 -2.85
C VAL A 156 -14.56 8.23 -3.58
N SER A 157 -14.11 9.42 -4.00
CA SER A 157 -14.92 10.39 -4.76
C SER A 157 -15.17 10.01 -6.22
N TRP A 158 -14.65 8.87 -6.68
CA TRP A 158 -15.00 8.27 -7.98
C TRP A 158 -15.93 7.05 -7.86
N GLN A 159 -16.48 6.79 -6.68
CA GLN A 159 -17.67 5.95 -6.49
C GLN A 159 -18.90 6.65 -5.85
N PRO A 160 -19.27 7.93 -6.10
CA PRO A 160 -20.48 8.48 -5.47
C PRO A 160 -21.79 8.21 -6.21
N THR A 161 -21.83 7.46 -7.33
CA THR A 161 -23.04 7.50 -8.19
C THR A 161 -23.67 6.18 -8.63
N GLN A 162 -23.28 5.02 -8.11
CA GLN A 162 -23.95 3.76 -8.50
C GLN A 162 -24.45 2.86 -7.35
N LEU A 163 -24.43 3.31 -6.09
CA LEU A 163 -24.95 2.49 -4.98
C LEU A 163 -26.22 3.02 -4.30
N LEU A 164 -26.86 4.09 -4.81
CA LEU A 164 -28.08 4.67 -4.22
C LEU A 164 -29.32 4.63 -5.12
N LEU A 165 -29.34 3.84 -6.19
CA LEU A 165 -30.51 3.75 -7.09
C LEU A 165 -31.12 2.34 -7.23
N ASN A 166 -30.76 1.37 -6.37
CA ASN A 166 -31.27 0.00 -6.52
C ASN A 166 -31.86 -0.63 -5.24
N THR A 167 -32.36 0.18 -4.31
CA THR A 167 -33.03 -0.33 -3.08
C THR A 167 -34.46 0.22 -2.90
N SER A 168 -35.20 0.41 -3.99
CA SER A 168 -36.61 0.84 -3.91
C SER A 168 -37.51 0.14 -4.93
N SER A 169 -37.36 -1.17 -5.11
CA SER A 169 -38.34 -2.00 -5.82
C SER A 169 -38.17 -3.47 -5.42
N GLU A 170 -38.53 -3.82 -4.19
CA GLU A 170 -38.82 -5.21 -3.77
C GLU A 170 -39.32 -5.20 -2.32
N VAL A 171 -40.56 -4.72 -2.11
CA VAL A 171 -41.43 -5.19 -1.03
C VAL A 171 -42.86 -5.10 -1.60
N GLU A 172 -43.51 -6.26 -1.69
CA GLU A 172 -44.95 -6.43 -1.91
C GLU A 172 -45.80 -5.70 -0.86
#